data_AF-A0AA43D4V9-F1
#
_entry.id   AF-A0AA43D4V9-F1
#
_cell.length_a   1.000
_cell.length_b   1.000
_cell.length_c   1.000
_cell.angle_alpha   90.00
_cell.angle_beta   90.00
_cell.angle_gamma   90.00
#
_symmetry.space_group_name_H-M   'P 1'
#
loop_
_entity.id
_entity.type
_entity.pdbx_description
1 polymer ?
#
loop_
_entity_poly.entity_id
_entity_poly.type
_entity_poly.pdbx_seq_one_letter_code
_entity_poly.pdbx_strand_id
1 'polypeptide(L)'
;MNTSDAKLAQSLYTKDGVFMPTEAPSGLGSEGILKSYEYVFSQIQLNIKFFIEEIQVEGNMAFAVTSSKGTTLIKATGDTIPEANRELFVFEKLNGEWKIARYMFNKTEPRPYKMKAIIATKPGGPEVLKIVETEEPKTQTGEVKIKVRAFGLNKAESYYRSGAYGIFNSELALGYEAVGEVIEDSSGTFEAGQKVATAMGGMMLARHGGYAEFITVNLNNVIKIDSILSS
;
A
#
# COMPACT_ATOMS: atom_id res chain seq x y z
N MET A 1 11.35 -7.42 19.36
CA MET A 1 10.79 -6.32 18.54
C MET A 1 10.61 -5.04 19.35
N ASN A 2 9.76 -5.00 20.39
CA ASN A 2 9.47 -3.74 21.11
C ASN A 2 10.66 -3.12 21.87
N THR A 3 11.65 -3.92 22.26
CA THR A 3 12.87 -3.43 22.91
C THR A 3 13.85 -2.76 21.95
N SER A 4 13.64 -2.86 20.62
CA SER A 4 14.55 -2.38 19.59
C SER A 4 16.01 -2.89 19.74
N ASP A 5 16.20 -4.05 20.35
CA ASP A 5 17.52 -4.67 20.53
C ASP A 5 17.84 -5.61 19.37
N ALA A 6 18.71 -5.14 18.47
CA ALA A 6 19.12 -5.88 17.28
C ALA A 6 19.96 -7.13 17.61
N LYS A 7 20.79 -7.09 18.66
CA LYS A 7 21.61 -8.24 19.08
C LYS A 7 20.76 -9.32 19.71
N LEU A 8 19.80 -8.93 20.55
CA LEU A 8 18.81 -9.86 21.08
C LEU A 8 18.02 -10.50 19.94
N ALA A 9 17.51 -9.69 18.99
CA ALA A 9 16.78 -10.22 17.83
C ALA A 9 17.63 -11.22 17.03
N GLN A 10 18.87 -10.86 16.70
CA GLN A 10 19.82 -11.73 15.99
C GLN A 10 20.10 -13.05 16.74
N SER A 11 20.23 -13.02 18.07
CA SER A 11 20.52 -14.21 18.90
C SER A 11 19.42 -15.29 18.88
N LEU A 12 18.21 -14.91 18.43
CA LEU A 12 17.07 -15.81 18.29
C LEU A 12 17.12 -16.62 16.99
N TYR A 13 18.00 -16.30 16.04
CA TYR A 13 18.09 -16.97 14.74
C TYR A 13 19.10 -18.11 14.73
N THR A 14 18.94 -19.01 13.74
CA THR A 14 20.00 -19.94 13.35
C THR A 14 21.18 -19.17 12.71
N LYS A 15 22.36 -19.79 12.64
CA LYS A 15 23.56 -19.15 12.06
C LYS A 15 23.35 -18.77 10.58
N ASP A 16 22.61 -19.59 9.85
CA ASP A 16 22.23 -19.46 8.45
C ASP A 16 20.80 -18.90 8.28
N GLY A 17 20.25 -18.27 9.32
CA GLY A 17 18.89 -17.75 9.32
C GLY A 17 18.67 -16.70 8.23
N VAL A 18 17.42 -16.49 7.86
CA VAL A 18 17.04 -15.46 6.87
C VAL A 18 15.91 -14.60 7.43
N PHE A 19 16.15 -13.28 7.45
CA PHE A 19 15.14 -12.28 7.77
C PHE A 19 14.70 -11.56 6.49
N MET A 20 13.40 -11.54 6.20
CA MET A 20 12.82 -11.05 4.94
C MET A 20 11.78 -9.95 5.22
N PRO A 21 12.20 -8.70 5.43
CA PRO A 21 11.29 -7.57 5.60
C PRO A 21 10.58 -7.19 4.28
N THR A 22 9.37 -6.62 4.36
CA THR A 22 8.50 -6.33 3.20
C THR A 22 9.10 -5.36 2.17
N GLU A 23 9.99 -4.44 2.57
CA GLU A 23 10.48 -3.33 1.72
C GLU A 23 11.99 -3.09 1.85
N ALA A 24 12.73 -4.06 2.34
CA ALA A 24 14.18 -3.99 2.43
C ALA A 24 14.80 -5.32 1.98
N PRO A 25 16.07 -5.32 1.53
CA PRO A 25 16.76 -6.56 1.20
C PRO A 25 16.78 -7.55 2.36
N SER A 26 16.73 -8.84 2.03
CA SER A 26 16.82 -9.90 3.04
C SER A 26 18.14 -9.86 3.80
N GLY A 27 18.07 -9.99 5.12
CA GLY A 27 19.21 -10.23 5.98
C GLY A 27 19.59 -11.71 5.93
N LEU A 28 20.74 -12.03 5.33
CA LEU A 28 21.22 -13.40 5.18
C LEU A 28 22.26 -13.74 6.25
N GLY A 29 22.02 -14.83 6.99
CA GLY A 29 22.90 -15.29 8.05
C GLY A 29 23.03 -14.29 9.20
N SER A 30 23.80 -14.68 10.21
CA SER A 30 23.91 -13.94 11.47
C SER A 30 24.33 -12.47 11.32
N GLU A 31 25.24 -12.15 10.40
CA GLU A 31 25.68 -10.77 10.17
C GLU A 31 24.65 -9.95 9.38
N GLY A 32 24.04 -10.53 8.34
CA GLY A 32 23.02 -9.87 7.54
C GLY A 32 21.77 -9.55 8.37
N ILE A 33 21.33 -10.49 9.22
CA ILE A 33 20.21 -10.29 10.14
C ILE A 33 20.48 -9.13 11.09
N LEU A 34 21.67 -9.07 11.70
CA LEU A 34 22.04 -8.00 12.62
C LEU A 34 21.95 -6.62 11.93
N LYS A 35 22.56 -6.48 10.74
CA LYS A 35 22.52 -5.24 9.95
C LYS A 35 21.10 -4.84 9.58
N SER A 36 20.26 -5.80 9.19
CA SER A 36 18.86 -5.53 8.86
C SER A 36 18.07 -5.01 10.07
N TYR A 37 18.25 -5.60 11.27
CA TYR A 37 17.57 -5.11 12.48
C TYR A 37 18.11 -3.76 12.95
N GLU A 38 19.42 -3.53 12.88
CA GLU A 38 20.02 -2.22 13.17
C GLU A 38 19.44 -1.14 12.24
N TYR A 39 19.33 -1.42 10.94
CA TYR A 39 18.69 -0.52 9.99
C TYR A 39 17.23 -0.26 10.36
N VAL A 40 16.42 -1.30 10.55
CA VAL A 40 14.98 -1.14 10.90
C VAL A 40 14.83 -0.33 12.19
N PHE A 41 15.55 -0.69 13.26
CA PHE A 41 15.44 0.00 14.55
C PHE A 41 16.09 1.38 14.55
N SER A 42 16.92 1.73 13.57
CA SER A 42 17.38 3.11 13.37
C SER A 42 16.26 4.03 12.85
N GLN A 43 15.31 3.50 12.07
CA GLN A 43 14.26 4.27 11.42
C GLN A 43 12.95 4.31 12.23
N ILE A 44 12.62 3.22 12.92
CA ILE A 44 11.33 3.06 13.59
C ILE A 44 11.47 2.46 15.00
N GLN A 45 10.43 2.65 15.80
CA GLN A 45 10.24 1.91 17.06
C GLN A 45 8.86 1.25 17.04
N LEU A 46 8.84 -0.06 17.28
CA LEU A 46 7.61 -0.87 17.29
C LEU A 46 7.05 -0.97 18.70
N ASN A 47 5.72 -0.93 18.81
CA ASN A 47 4.98 -1.35 19.99
C ASN A 47 3.85 -2.27 19.54
N ILE A 48 4.18 -3.55 19.33
CA ILE A 48 3.26 -4.54 18.76
C ILE A 48 3.08 -5.74 19.70
N LYS A 49 1.92 -6.38 19.58
CA LYS A 49 1.61 -7.66 20.22
C LYS A 49 1.35 -8.71 19.13
N PHE A 50 1.94 -9.89 19.30
CA PHE A 50 1.73 -11.03 18.42
C PHE A 50 0.56 -11.90 18.89
N PHE A 51 -0.10 -12.52 17.93
CA PHE A 51 -1.19 -13.48 18.08
C PHE A 51 -0.82 -14.72 17.27
N ILE A 52 -0.79 -15.88 17.92
CA ILE A 52 -0.48 -17.15 17.27
C ILE A 52 -1.77 -17.68 16.66
N GLU A 53 -1.76 -17.94 15.36
CA GLU A 53 -2.90 -18.52 14.63
C GLU A 53 -2.71 -20.02 14.47
N GLU A 54 -1.49 -20.44 14.14
CA GLU A 54 -1.14 -21.84 13.94
C GLU A 54 0.31 -22.09 14.36
N ILE A 55 0.56 -23.27 14.92
CA ILE A 55 1.90 -23.84 15.08
C ILE A 55 1.84 -25.31 14.66
N GLN A 56 2.76 -25.72 13.80
CA GLN A 56 3.01 -27.14 13.51
C GLN A 56 4.47 -27.47 13.77
N VAL A 57 4.71 -28.66 14.31
CA VAL A 57 6.04 -29.17 14.66
C VAL A 57 6.25 -30.52 14.00
N GLU A 58 7.36 -30.68 13.28
CA GLU A 58 7.76 -31.92 12.64
C GLU A 58 9.26 -32.17 12.89
N GLY A 59 9.56 -33.10 13.80
CA GLY A 59 10.93 -33.42 14.20
C GLY A 59 11.66 -32.19 14.77
N ASN A 60 12.73 -31.77 14.10
CA ASN A 60 13.52 -30.60 14.47
C ASN A 60 13.09 -29.32 13.76
N MET A 61 11.99 -29.35 13.00
CA MET A 61 11.44 -28.19 12.31
C MET A 61 10.09 -27.82 12.90
N ALA A 62 9.76 -26.53 12.85
CA ALA A 62 8.42 -26.05 13.14
C ALA A 62 8.10 -24.85 12.26
N PHE A 63 6.82 -24.58 12.03
CA PHE A 63 6.38 -23.28 11.54
C PHE A 63 5.30 -22.69 12.44
N ALA A 64 5.24 -21.37 12.48
CA ALA A 64 4.16 -20.63 13.10
C ALA A 64 3.61 -19.59 12.14
N VAL A 65 2.29 -19.57 11.99
CA VAL A 65 1.55 -18.47 11.36
C VAL A 65 1.07 -17.57 12.47
N THR A 66 1.39 -16.29 12.37
CA THR A 66 0.98 -15.29 13.36
C THR A 66 0.41 -14.06 12.68
N SER A 67 -0.27 -13.25 13.49
CA SER A 67 -0.51 -11.85 13.18
C SER A 67 0.03 -10.96 14.31
N SER A 68 0.35 -9.72 14.00
CA SER A 68 0.66 -8.71 15.03
C SER A 68 -0.16 -7.44 14.83
N LYS A 69 -0.45 -6.76 15.94
CA LYS A 69 -1.12 -5.45 15.95
C LYS A 69 -0.50 -4.53 16.98
N GLY A 70 -0.51 -3.24 16.71
CA GLY A 70 -0.05 -2.21 17.62
C GLY A 70 0.24 -0.90 16.90
N THR A 71 1.36 -0.28 17.23
CA THR A 71 1.77 0.99 16.64
C THR A 71 3.25 0.99 16.25
N THR A 72 3.60 1.88 15.32
CA THR A 72 4.97 2.17 14.91
C THR A 72 5.21 3.66 15.05
N LEU A 73 6.25 4.04 15.79
CA LEU A 73 6.81 5.39 15.82
C LEU A 73 7.80 5.54 14.66
N ILE A 74 7.56 6.50 13.77
CA ILE A 74 8.49 6.91 12.72
C ILE A 74 9.47 7.91 13.33
N LYS A 75 10.74 7.53 13.54
CA LYS A 75 11.70 8.37 14.27
C LYS A 75 12.01 9.69 13.56
N ALA A 76 11.96 9.69 12.23
CA ALA A 76 12.26 10.88 11.43
C ALA A 76 11.21 11.98 11.58
N THR A 77 9.92 11.63 11.70
CA THR A 77 8.82 12.60 11.77
C THR A 77 8.25 12.75 13.18
N GLY A 78 8.44 11.75 14.04
CA GLY A 78 7.82 11.68 15.36
C GLY A 78 6.38 11.12 15.33
N ASP A 79 5.84 10.82 14.15
CA ASP A 79 4.48 10.30 14.02
C ASP A 79 4.37 8.87 14.54
N THR A 80 3.25 8.59 15.23
CA THR A 80 2.89 7.23 15.62
C THR A 80 1.70 6.77 14.78
N ILE A 81 1.90 5.74 13.98
CA ILE A 81 0.88 5.18 13.08
C ILE A 81 0.46 3.78 13.51
N PRO A 82 -0.77 3.34 13.18
CA PRO A 82 -1.18 1.94 13.34
C PRO A 82 -0.22 0.99 12.61
N GLU A 83 0.05 -0.15 13.25
CA GLU A 83 0.86 -1.23 12.70
C GLU A 83 0.10 -2.54 12.82
N ALA A 84 0.00 -3.28 11.72
CA ALA A 84 -0.51 -4.63 11.74
C ALA A 84 0.13 -5.47 10.65
N ASN A 85 0.47 -6.72 10.99
CA ASN A 85 1.12 -7.64 10.08
C ASN A 85 0.51 -9.04 10.16
N ARG A 86 0.81 -9.83 9.13
CA ARG A 86 0.73 -11.30 9.11
C ARG A 86 2.15 -11.80 8.92
N GLU A 87 2.52 -12.81 9.67
CA GLU A 87 3.88 -13.33 9.68
C GLU A 87 3.93 -14.85 9.52
N LEU A 88 5.03 -15.30 8.91
CA LEU A 88 5.42 -16.69 8.89
C LEU A 88 6.80 -16.81 9.54
N PHE A 89 6.86 -17.62 10.59
CA PHE A 89 8.10 -18.08 11.19
C PHE A 89 8.33 -19.53 10.81
N VAL A 90 9.55 -19.85 10.39
CA VAL A 90 10.07 -21.23 10.35
C VAL A 90 11.16 -21.32 11.39
N PHE A 91 11.06 -22.32 12.27
CA PHE A 91 11.99 -22.59 13.33
C PHE A 91 12.74 -23.91 13.09
N GLU A 92 13.98 -23.95 13.57
CA GLU A 92 14.80 -25.15 13.65
C GLU A 92 15.24 -25.35 15.10
N LYS A 93 15.22 -26.60 15.57
CA LYS A 93 15.66 -26.98 16.91
C LYS A 93 17.14 -27.34 16.89
N LEU A 94 17.96 -26.49 17.50
CA LEU A 94 19.41 -26.67 17.63
C LEU A 94 19.77 -26.89 19.10
N ASN A 95 20.38 -28.03 19.42
CA ASN A 95 20.80 -28.38 20.79
C ASN A 95 19.68 -28.25 21.84
N GLY A 96 18.44 -28.56 21.46
CA GLY A 96 17.28 -28.49 22.35
C GLY A 96 16.55 -27.13 22.34
N GLU A 97 17.14 -26.09 21.75
CA GLU A 97 16.54 -24.75 21.66
C GLU A 97 15.95 -24.49 20.28
N TRP A 98 14.75 -23.91 20.23
CA TRP A 98 14.16 -23.42 18.99
C TRP A 98 14.78 -22.09 18.59
N LYS A 99 15.26 -22.01 17.34
CA LYS A 99 15.81 -20.81 16.72
C LYS A 99 15.04 -20.49 15.45
N ILE A 100 14.94 -19.22 15.12
CA ILE A 100 14.30 -18.75 13.89
C ILE A 100 15.22 -19.09 12.71
N ALA A 101 14.79 -20.00 11.85
CA ALA A 101 15.46 -20.31 10.59
C ALA A 101 15.04 -19.31 9.51
N ARG A 102 13.74 -19.01 9.39
CA ARG A 102 13.20 -18.03 8.42
C ARG A 102 12.14 -17.17 9.09
N TYR A 103 12.15 -15.87 8.81
CA TYR A 103 11.09 -14.96 9.24
C TYR A 103 10.76 -13.98 8.13
N MET A 104 9.47 -13.92 7.79
CA MET A 104 8.91 -12.93 6.89
C MET A 104 7.61 -12.39 7.45
N PHE A 105 7.28 -11.16 7.05
CA PHE A 105 6.01 -10.54 7.40
C PHE A 105 5.52 -9.62 6.29
N ASN A 106 4.21 -9.42 6.23
CA ASN A 106 3.54 -8.46 5.36
C ASN A 106 2.53 -7.66 6.16
N LYS A 107 2.36 -6.37 5.84
CA LYS A 107 1.33 -5.55 6.48
C LYS A 107 -0.08 -6.02 6.13
N THR A 108 -0.97 -5.99 7.12
CA THR A 108 -2.37 -6.46 7.02
C THR A 108 -3.40 -5.35 7.10
N GLU A 109 -3.07 -4.23 7.72
CA GLU A 109 -3.84 -2.99 7.54
C GLU A 109 -3.39 -2.34 6.23
N PRO A 110 -4.30 -1.75 5.44
CA PRO A 110 -3.85 -0.84 4.40
C PRO A 110 -3.07 0.27 5.12
N ARG A 111 -1.77 0.39 4.85
CA ARG A 111 -1.14 1.72 4.92
C ARG A 111 -2.11 2.67 4.18
N PRO A 112 -2.22 3.98 4.53
CA PRO A 112 -2.81 4.90 3.57
C PRO A 112 -2.00 4.72 2.31
N TYR A 113 -2.52 3.94 1.36
CA TYR A 113 -1.74 3.53 0.22
C TYR A 113 -1.49 4.84 -0.49
N LYS A 114 -0.24 5.27 -0.51
CA LYS A 114 0.09 6.49 -1.19
C LYS A 114 0.07 6.15 -2.68
N MET A 115 -0.58 6.99 -3.46
CA MET A 115 -0.61 6.91 -4.91
C MET A 115 -0.01 8.16 -5.52
N LYS A 116 0.52 8.01 -6.72
CA LYS A 116 0.87 9.15 -7.57
C LYS A 116 -0.37 9.71 -8.24
N ALA A 117 -0.45 11.02 -8.27
CA ALA A 117 -1.48 11.77 -8.98
C ALA A 117 -0.88 13.01 -9.64
N ILE A 118 -1.48 13.46 -10.73
CA ILE A 118 -1.15 14.74 -11.37
C ILE A 118 -2.21 15.77 -10.98
N ILE A 119 -1.76 16.79 -10.25
CA ILE A 119 -2.58 17.93 -9.83
C ILE A 119 -2.13 19.21 -10.55
N ALA A 120 -3.00 20.21 -10.59
CA ALA A 120 -2.59 21.59 -10.87
C ALA A 120 -2.41 22.33 -9.54
N THR A 121 -1.22 22.88 -9.28
CA THR A 121 -0.95 23.55 -7.99
C THR A 121 -1.61 24.92 -7.85
N LYS A 122 -1.97 25.55 -8.97
CA LYS A 122 -2.66 26.84 -9.09
C LYS A 122 -3.24 26.99 -10.50
N PRO A 123 -4.15 27.95 -10.75
CA PRO A 123 -4.54 28.28 -12.11
C PRO A 123 -3.33 28.69 -12.97
N GLY A 124 -3.28 28.25 -14.22
CA GLY A 124 -2.16 28.54 -15.13
C GLY A 124 -2.17 27.68 -16.38
N GLY A 125 -1.03 27.63 -17.10
CA GLY A 125 -0.74 26.75 -18.23
C GLY A 125 -0.31 25.34 -17.78
N PRO A 126 0.17 24.46 -18.68
CA PRO A 126 0.60 23.10 -18.32
C PRO A 126 1.77 23.06 -17.33
N GLU A 127 2.55 24.13 -17.19
CA GLU A 127 3.68 24.26 -16.27
C GLU A 127 3.31 24.16 -14.78
N VAL A 128 2.04 24.30 -14.44
CA VAL A 128 1.55 24.18 -13.04
C VAL A 128 1.24 22.74 -12.65
N LEU A 129 1.30 21.80 -13.60
CA LEU A 129 1.06 20.38 -13.38
C LEU A 129 2.21 19.76 -12.59
N LYS A 130 1.88 19.04 -11.52
CA LYS A 130 2.86 18.30 -10.72
C LYS A 130 2.39 16.89 -10.44
N ILE A 131 3.31 15.95 -10.55
CA ILE A 131 3.15 14.63 -9.94
C ILE A 131 3.36 14.82 -8.44
N VAL A 132 2.38 14.39 -7.66
CA VAL A 132 2.41 14.38 -6.20
C VAL A 132 2.12 12.99 -5.69
N GLU A 133 2.57 12.72 -4.48
CA GLU A 133 2.19 11.54 -3.71
C GLU A 133 1.05 11.93 -2.76
N THR A 134 -0.10 11.27 -2.88
CA THR A 134 -1.31 11.53 -2.10
C THR A 134 -1.93 10.24 -1.61
N GLU A 135 -2.91 10.30 -0.70
CA GLU A 135 -3.62 9.10 -0.24
C GLU A 135 -4.49 8.50 -1.35
N GLU A 136 -4.50 7.18 -1.45
CA GLU A 136 -5.45 6.45 -2.26
C GLU A 136 -6.87 6.73 -1.75
N PRO A 137 -7.84 6.93 -2.65
CA PRO A 137 -9.21 7.15 -2.24
C PRO A 137 -9.77 5.88 -1.59
N LYS A 138 -10.55 6.09 -0.52
CA LYS A 138 -11.33 5.05 0.15
C LYS A 138 -12.67 4.91 -0.56
N THR A 139 -13.04 3.67 -0.86
CA THR A 139 -14.32 3.34 -1.49
C THR A 139 -15.47 3.64 -0.52
N GLN A 140 -16.47 4.41 -0.96
CA GLN A 140 -17.69 4.67 -0.20
C GLN A 140 -18.86 3.84 -0.73
N THR A 141 -19.95 3.76 0.03
CA THR A 141 -21.19 3.13 -0.43
C THR A 141 -21.68 3.76 -1.74
N GLY A 142 -21.93 2.94 -2.75
CA GLY A 142 -22.36 3.39 -4.08
C GLY A 142 -21.21 3.81 -5.01
N GLU A 143 -19.96 3.61 -4.59
CA GLU A 143 -18.77 3.85 -5.40
C GLU A 143 -18.06 2.55 -5.78
N VAL A 144 -17.31 2.64 -6.87
CA VAL A 144 -16.37 1.61 -7.34
C VAL A 144 -14.98 2.19 -7.33
N LYS A 145 -14.01 1.47 -6.77
CA LYS A 145 -12.59 1.81 -6.85
C LYS A 145 -11.96 1.15 -8.06
N ILE A 146 -11.26 1.96 -8.86
CA ILE A 146 -10.63 1.55 -10.11
C ILE A 146 -9.14 1.85 -10.03
N LYS A 147 -8.31 0.88 -10.41
CA LYS A 147 -6.90 1.09 -10.74
C LYS A 147 -6.81 1.56 -12.18
N VAL A 148 -6.35 2.78 -12.39
CA VAL A 148 -6.29 3.40 -13.72
C VAL A 148 -5.16 2.77 -14.53
N ARG A 149 -5.47 2.41 -15.78
CA ARG A 149 -4.49 1.92 -16.77
C ARG A 149 -4.19 2.96 -17.83
N ALA A 150 -5.20 3.73 -18.23
CA ALA A 150 -5.06 4.89 -19.10
C ALA A 150 -6.17 5.90 -18.82
N PHE A 151 -5.94 7.15 -19.20
CA PHE A 151 -6.90 8.25 -19.07
C PHE A 151 -6.94 9.10 -20.34
N GLY A 152 -8.08 9.71 -20.59
CA GLY A 152 -8.28 10.64 -21.71
C GLY A 152 -7.67 12.00 -21.43
N LEU A 153 -7.30 12.74 -22.48
CA LEU A 153 -7.01 14.17 -22.40
C LEU A 153 -8.21 14.94 -22.91
N ASN A 154 -8.73 15.88 -22.12
CA ASN A 154 -9.92 16.65 -22.49
C ASN A 154 -9.64 18.16 -22.51
N LYS A 155 -10.13 18.85 -23.54
CA LYS A 155 -9.98 20.32 -23.66
C LYS A 155 -10.60 21.06 -22.47
N ALA A 156 -11.67 20.55 -21.87
CA ALA A 156 -12.30 21.09 -20.67
C ALA A 156 -11.31 21.26 -19.51
N GLU A 157 -10.33 20.38 -19.38
CA GLU A 157 -9.30 20.42 -18.33
C GLU A 157 -8.40 21.65 -18.47
N SER A 158 -8.18 22.14 -19.70
CA SER A 158 -7.44 23.37 -19.94
C SER A 158 -8.19 24.62 -19.46
N TYR A 159 -9.52 24.64 -19.60
CA TYR A 159 -10.37 25.74 -19.11
C TYR A 159 -10.53 25.69 -17.59
N TYR A 160 -10.63 24.49 -17.01
CA TYR A 160 -10.59 24.32 -15.57
C TYR A 160 -9.27 24.81 -14.99
N ARG A 161 -8.14 24.34 -15.55
CA ARG A 161 -6.80 24.70 -15.09
C ARG A 161 -6.46 26.18 -15.33
N SER A 162 -7.05 26.85 -16.32
CA SER A 162 -6.87 28.30 -16.49
C SER A 162 -7.63 29.14 -15.45
N GLY A 163 -8.50 28.51 -14.64
CA GLY A 163 -9.37 29.18 -13.67
C GLY A 163 -10.68 29.70 -14.27
N ALA A 164 -10.94 29.47 -15.56
CA ALA A 164 -12.14 29.97 -16.24
C ALA A 164 -13.45 29.37 -15.71
N TYR A 165 -13.38 28.25 -14.98
CA TYR A 165 -14.54 27.61 -14.36
C TYR A 165 -15.02 28.31 -13.09
N GLY A 166 -14.24 29.26 -12.55
CA GLY A 166 -14.55 29.94 -11.27
C GLY A 166 -14.39 29.06 -10.02
N ILE A 167 -14.12 27.77 -10.20
CA ILE A 167 -13.79 26.79 -9.15
C ILE A 167 -12.45 26.15 -9.47
N PHE A 168 -11.65 25.88 -8.43
CA PHE A 168 -10.33 25.27 -8.57
C PHE A 168 -9.96 24.54 -7.27
N ASN A 169 -9.47 23.31 -7.39
CA ASN A 169 -9.01 22.52 -6.26
C ASN A 169 -7.61 22.00 -6.57
N SER A 170 -6.62 22.44 -5.80
CA SER A 170 -5.22 22.06 -5.97
C SER A 170 -4.88 20.68 -5.44
N GLU A 171 -5.80 20.00 -4.75
CA GLU A 171 -5.56 18.68 -4.13
C GLU A 171 -6.12 17.54 -4.99
N LEU A 172 -7.03 17.84 -5.92
CA LEU A 172 -7.66 16.82 -6.77
C LEU A 172 -6.86 16.57 -8.04
N ALA A 173 -6.74 15.29 -8.38
CA ALA A 173 -6.17 14.86 -9.65
C ALA A 173 -7.08 15.32 -10.80
N LEU A 174 -6.47 15.73 -11.91
CA LEU A 174 -7.21 16.11 -13.11
C LEU A 174 -7.77 14.87 -13.85
N GLY A 175 -8.61 15.10 -14.86
CA GLY A 175 -9.08 14.06 -15.76
C GLY A 175 -10.55 13.68 -15.56
N TYR A 176 -11.34 13.74 -16.63
CA TYR A 176 -12.76 13.33 -16.59
C TYR A 176 -13.02 11.87 -16.94
N GLU A 177 -12.04 11.19 -17.52
CA GLU A 177 -12.21 9.89 -18.16
C GLU A 177 -11.05 8.96 -17.80
N ALA A 178 -11.36 7.69 -17.56
CA ALA A 178 -10.35 6.66 -17.31
C ALA A 178 -10.83 5.28 -17.76
N VAL A 179 -9.86 4.44 -18.11
CA VAL A 179 -10.06 3.00 -18.25
C VAL A 179 -9.14 2.28 -17.28
N GLY A 180 -9.61 1.16 -16.74
CA GLY A 180 -8.88 0.46 -15.71
C GLY A 180 -9.50 -0.86 -15.29
N GLU A 181 -9.06 -1.33 -14.13
CA GLU A 181 -9.53 -2.56 -13.51
C GLU A 181 -10.18 -2.24 -12.18
N VAL A 182 -11.32 -2.87 -11.89
CA VAL A 182 -11.99 -2.76 -10.60
C VAL A 182 -11.13 -3.38 -9.51
N ILE A 183 -10.94 -2.65 -8.42
CA ILE A 183 -10.25 -3.11 -7.21
C ILE A 183 -11.27 -3.47 -6.13
N GLU A 184 -12.30 -2.65 -5.98
CA GLU A 184 -13.31 -2.81 -4.94
C GLU A 184 -14.68 -2.28 -5.42
N ASP A 185 -15.72 -3.07 -5.21
CA ASP A 185 -17.13 -2.70 -5.38
C ASP A 185 -17.97 -3.42 -4.32
N SER A 186 -18.51 -2.66 -3.37
CA SER A 186 -19.33 -3.21 -2.28
C SER A 186 -20.74 -3.61 -2.73
N SER A 187 -21.18 -3.17 -3.92
CA SER A 187 -22.49 -3.52 -4.48
C SER A 187 -22.52 -4.91 -5.11
N GLY A 188 -21.35 -5.45 -5.48
CA GLY A 188 -21.23 -6.71 -6.22
C GLY A 188 -21.65 -6.62 -7.70
N THR A 189 -21.81 -5.41 -8.25
CA THR A 189 -22.13 -5.21 -9.66
C THR A 189 -20.94 -5.55 -10.55
N PHE A 190 -19.73 -5.24 -10.09
CA PHE A 190 -18.48 -5.53 -10.77
C PHE A 190 -17.58 -6.45 -9.93
N GLU A 191 -16.92 -7.38 -10.60
CA GLU A 191 -15.92 -8.25 -9.99
C GLU A 191 -14.55 -7.57 -9.93
N ALA A 192 -13.75 -7.89 -8.91
CA ALA A 192 -12.36 -7.44 -8.85
C ALA A 192 -11.58 -7.94 -10.09
N GLY A 193 -10.78 -7.07 -10.70
CA GLY A 193 -10.08 -7.32 -11.95
C GLY A 193 -10.91 -7.09 -13.22
N GLN A 194 -12.21 -6.82 -13.10
CA GLN A 194 -13.06 -6.51 -14.26
C GLN A 194 -12.55 -5.24 -14.95
N LYS A 195 -12.34 -5.33 -16.27
CA LYS A 195 -12.00 -4.18 -17.10
C LYS A 195 -13.21 -3.27 -17.25
N VAL A 196 -13.01 -1.98 -17.01
CA VAL A 196 -14.06 -0.97 -17.02
C VAL A 196 -13.59 0.33 -17.66
N ALA A 197 -14.54 1.11 -18.17
CA ALA A 197 -14.37 2.51 -18.52
C ALA A 197 -15.27 3.37 -17.62
N THR A 198 -14.82 4.58 -17.33
CA THR A 198 -15.58 5.56 -16.56
C THR A 198 -15.42 6.96 -17.15
N ALA A 199 -16.46 7.77 -17.00
CA ALA A 199 -16.45 9.17 -17.33
C ALA A 199 -17.35 9.96 -16.37
N MET A 200 -17.01 11.22 -16.12
CA MET A 200 -17.79 12.16 -15.32
C MET A 200 -17.89 11.73 -13.84
N GLY A 201 -19.09 11.62 -13.26
CA GLY A 201 -19.26 11.19 -11.86
C GLY A 201 -18.64 12.11 -10.80
N GLY A 202 -18.38 13.37 -11.15
CA GLY A 202 -17.67 14.32 -10.28
C GLY A 202 -16.14 14.23 -10.33
N MET A 203 -15.56 13.40 -11.20
CA MET A 203 -14.12 13.35 -11.44
C MET A 203 -13.55 14.75 -11.72
N MET A 204 -12.37 15.03 -11.18
CA MET A 204 -11.66 16.33 -11.16
C MET A 204 -12.34 17.44 -10.32
N LEU A 205 -13.65 17.39 -10.11
CA LEU A 205 -14.39 18.47 -9.44
C LEU A 205 -14.65 18.18 -7.95
N ALA A 206 -15.09 16.97 -7.63
CA ALA A 206 -15.47 16.55 -6.29
C ALA A 206 -14.64 15.36 -5.76
N ARG A 207 -13.84 14.73 -6.64
CA ARG A 207 -13.01 13.56 -6.36
C ARG A 207 -11.84 13.50 -7.35
N HIS A 208 -10.83 12.68 -7.06
CA HIS A 208 -9.70 12.49 -7.96
C HIS A 208 -10.17 12.05 -9.36
N GLY A 209 -9.68 12.77 -10.38
CA GLY A 209 -9.87 12.42 -11.77
C GLY A 209 -8.88 11.37 -12.28
N GLY A 210 -8.99 11.03 -13.56
CA GLY A 210 -8.26 9.93 -14.20
C GLY A 210 -6.73 10.04 -14.17
N TYR A 211 -6.15 11.21 -13.84
CA TYR A 211 -4.70 11.40 -13.78
C TYR A 211 -4.13 10.94 -12.42
N ALA A 212 -4.67 9.88 -11.86
CA ALA A 212 -4.22 9.26 -10.61
C ALA A 212 -4.11 7.74 -10.80
N GLU A 213 -3.26 7.07 -10.04
CA GLU A 213 -3.13 5.59 -10.12
C GLU A 213 -4.41 4.88 -9.68
N PHE A 214 -5.17 5.47 -8.74
CA PHE A 214 -6.45 4.95 -8.26
C PHE A 214 -7.50 6.06 -8.15
N ILE A 215 -8.73 5.72 -8.49
CA ILE A 215 -9.90 6.62 -8.38
C ILE A 215 -11.08 5.88 -7.76
N THR A 216 -11.97 6.61 -7.10
CA THR A 216 -13.34 6.13 -6.83
C THR A 216 -14.32 6.87 -7.72
N VAL A 217 -15.32 6.18 -8.23
CA VAL A 217 -16.34 6.75 -9.11
C VAL A 217 -17.71 6.20 -8.73
N ASN A 218 -18.76 6.99 -8.92
CA ASN A 218 -20.12 6.52 -8.67
C ASN A 218 -20.42 5.31 -9.55
N LEU A 219 -21.09 4.30 -8.98
CA LEU A 219 -21.42 3.04 -9.64
C LEU A 219 -22.05 3.25 -11.04
N ASN A 220 -22.98 4.20 -11.15
CA ASN A 220 -23.71 4.50 -12.38
C ASN A 220 -22.87 5.18 -13.49
N ASN A 221 -21.63 5.57 -13.19
CA ASN A 221 -20.69 6.17 -14.13
C ASN A 221 -19.69 5.15 -14.68
N VAL A 222 -19.78 3.88 -14.29
CA VAL A 222 -18.88 2.81 -14.69
C VAL A 222 -19.57 1.90 -15.69
N ILE A 223 -18.87 1.55 -16.77
CA ILE A 223 -19.32 0.55 -17.73
C ILE A 223 -18.29 -0.57 -17.83
N LYS A 224 -18.77 -1.81 -17.92
CA LYS A 224 -17.93 -2.95 -18.27
C LYS A 224 -17.45 -2.78 -19.72
N ILE A 225 -16.19 -3.07 -19.94
CA ILE A 225 -15.62 -3.15 -21.28
C ILE A 225 -14.97 -4.51 -21.49
N ASP A 226 -15.20 -5.09 -22.65
CA ASP A 226 -14.44 -6.23 -23.14
C ASP A 226 -13.52 -5.72 -24.26
N SER A 227 -12.21 -5.79 -24.02
CA SER A 227 -11.21 -5.31 -24.98
C SER A 227 -10.11 -6.33 -25.17
N ILE A 228 -9.84 -6.63 -26.44
CA ILE A 228 -8.69 -7.41 -26.92
C ILE A 228 -7.45 -6.54 -27.14
N LEU A 229 -7.59 -5.21 -27.08
CA LEU A 229 -6.46 -4.30 -27.14
C LEU A 229 -5.74 -4.35 -25.79
N SER A 230 -4.47 -4.73 -25.81
CA SER A 230 -3.63 -4.80 -24.61
C SER A 230 -3.27 -3.41 -24.09
N SER A 231 -3.02 -3.36 -22.77
CA SER A 231 -2.30 -2.28 -22.09
C SER A 231 -0.90 -2.09 -22.65
#